data_AF-A0A5E7IDF6-F1
#
_entry.id   AF-A0A5E7IDF6-F1
#
_cell.length_a   1.000
_cell.length_b   1.000
_cell.length_c   1.000
_cell.angle_alpha   90.00
_cell.angle_beta   90.00
_cell.angle_gamma   90.00
#
_symmetry.space_group_name_H-M   'P 1'
#
loop_
_entity.id
_entity.type
_entity.pdbx_description
1 polymer ?
#
loop_
_entity_poly.entity_id
_entity_poly.type
_entity_poly.pdbx_seq_one_letter_code
_entity_poly.pdbx_strand_id
1 'polypeptide(L)'
;MTIDKQKLQKLLWAEAASFRADCADWKRNTEALQEFLGEKTVEEVALELLAENERLATQVRLAGVSAEVTVHQEVGRAITETLALTIERDRLKAENEVLRSIAEKHQIRLETVRCLLGASVPSDSELDIAICAAMRVGGQP
;
A
#
# COMPACT_ATOMS: atom_id res chain seq x y z
N MET A 1 -0.65 26.18 22.89
CA MET A 1 -0.59 27.66 22.79
C MET A 1 -1.64 28.16 21.80
N THR A 2 -2.35 29.25 22.07
CA THR A 2 -3.49 29.75 21.26
C THR A 2 -3.32 31.18 20.72
N ILE A 3 -2.13 31.79 20.85
CA ILE A 3 -1.85 33.14 20.36
C ILE A 3 -1.92 33.20 18.83
N ASP A 4 -2.42 34.31 18.28
CA ASP A 4 -2.39 34.59 16.86
C ASP A 4 -0.94 34.87 16.41
N LYS A 5 -0.29 33.83 15.89
CA LYS A 5 1.12 33.87 15.45
C LYS A 5 1.34 34.87 14.30
N GLN A 6 0.34 35.09 13.45
CA GLN A 6 0.44 36.03 12.31
C GLN A 6 0.39 37.48 12.80
N LYS A 7 -0.51 37.79 13.74
CA LYS A 7 -0.57 39.11 14.36
C LYS A 7 0.68 39.39 15.21
N LEU A 8 1.17 38.40 15.96
CA LEU A 8 2.43 38.49 16.73
C LEU A 8 3.62 38.83 15.83
N GLN A 9 3.77 38.12 14.71
CA GLN A 9 4.86 38.34 13.76
C GLN A 9 4.88 39.77 13.21
N LYS A 10 3.71 40.31 12.85
CA LYS A 10 3.59 41.67 12.32
C LYS A 10 4.00 42.73 13.35
N LEU A 11 3.59 42.56 14.61
CA LEU A 11 3.93 43.49 15.69
C LEU A 11 5.43 43.45 16.00
N LEU A 12 6.01 42.26 16.12
CA LEU A 12 7.46 42.09 16.34
C LEU A 12 8.29 42.69 15.20
N TRP A 13 7.86 42.52 13.94
CA TRP A 13 8.53 43.13 12.80
C TRP A 13 8.43 44.65 12.78
N ALA A 14 7.26 45.21 13.12
CA ALA A 14 7.08 46.66 13.21
C ALA A 14 7.97 47.27 14.31
N GLU A 15 8.02 46.62 15.48
CA GLU A 15 8.89 47.06 16.59
C GLU A 15 10.37 46.98 16.22
N ALA A 16 10.83 45.84 15.69
CA ALA A 16 12.22 45.67 15.27
C ALA A 16 12.62 46.66 14.17
N ALA A 17 11.72 46.97 13.24
CA ALA A 17 11.96 47.95 12.19
C ALA A 17 12.08 49.38 12.75
N SER A 18 11.14 49.80 13.61
CA SER A 18 11.17 51.13 14.23
C SER A 18 12.38 51.32 15.16
N PHE A 19 12.77 50.28 15.90
CA PHE A 19 13.98 50.30 16.73
C PHE A 19 15.25 50.47 15.89
N ARG A 20 15.37 49.71 14.78
CA ARG A 20 16.54 49.82 13.88
C ARG A 20 16.61 51.16 13.15
N ALA A 21 15.46 51.77 12.87
CA ALA A 21 15.36 53.05 12.19
C ALA A 21 15.52 54.26 13.14
N ASP A 22 15.74 54.04 14.44
CA ASP A 22 15.71 55.06 15.49
C ASP A 22 14.49 55.99 15.38
N CYS A 23 13.36 55.40 15.01
CA CYS A 23 12.12 56.10 14.70
C CYS A 23 11.27 56.21 15.96
N ALA A 24 10.72 57.40 16.27
CA ALA A 24 9.90 57.65 17.45
C ALA A 24 8.67 56.73 17.59
N ASP A 25 8.25 56.08 16.50
CA ASP A 25 7.16 55.11 16.48
C ASP A 25 7.46 53.81 17.26
N TRP A 26 8.72 53.56 17.67
CA TRP A 26 9.08 52.36 18.43
C TRP A 26 8.27 52.24 19.73
N LYS A 27 8.00 53.36 20.42
CA LYS A 27 7.20 53.37 21.66
C LYS A 27 5.77 52.88 21.43
N ARG A 28 5.13 53.36 20.36
CA ARG A 28 3.77 52.96 19.98
C ARG A 28 3.72 51.47 19.61
N ASN A 29 4.76 50.97 18.93
CA ASN A 29 4.85 49.56 18.58
C ASN A 29 5.07 48.67 19.80
N THR A 30 5.90 49.09 20.76
CA THR A 30 6.08 48.40 22.05
C THR A 30 4.78 48.36 22.86
N GLU A 31 4.03 49.47 22.95
CA GLU A 31 2.73 49.51 23.63
C GLU A 31 1.71 48.57 22.98
N ALA A 32 1.61 48.58 21.64
CA ALA A 32 0.71 47.70 20.91
C ALA A 32 1.09 46.21 21.05
N LEU A 33 2.39 45.91 21.12
CA LEU A 33 2.88 44.55 21.39
C LEU A 33 2.53 44.14 22.83
N GLN A 34 2.77 45.00 23.82
CA GLN A 34 2.45 44.72 25.22
C GLN A 34 0.96 44.49 25.43
N GLU A 35 0.09 45.32 24.82
CA GLU A 35 -1.36 45.13 24.84
C GLU A 35 -1.77 43.80 24.20
N PHE A 36 -1.14 43.42 23.09
CA PHE A 36 -1.43 42.15 22.41
C PHE A 36 -1.00 40.92 23.21
N LEU A 37 0.13 41.00 23.91
CA LEU A 37 0.64 39.90 24.74
C LEU A 37 -0.08 39.77 26.08
N GLY A 38 -0.66 40.87 26.58
CA GLY A 38 -1.40 40.92 27.84
C GLY A 38 -0.47 40.69 29.04
N GLU A 39 -0.74 39.64 29.82
CA GLU A 39 0.07 39.28 30.99
C GLU A 39 1.41 38.62 30.64
N LYS A 40 1.56 38.13 29.41
CA LYS A 40 2.76 37.39 29.00
C LYS A 40 3.86 38.33 28.51
N THR A 41 5.09 37.97 28.80
CA THR A 41 6.24 38.65 28.19
C THR A 41 6.59 38.04 26.81
N VAL A 42 7.39 38.77 26.03
CA VAL A 42 7.90 38.27 24.74
C VAL A 42 8.72 37.00 24.94
N GLU A 43 9.50 36.93 26.01
CA GLU A 43 10.33 35.78 26.37
C GLU A 43 9.50 34.55 26.70
N GLU A 44 8.42 34.71 27.48
CA GLU A 44 7.50 33.61 27.79
C GLU A 44 6.83 33.06 26.53
N VAL A 45 6.35 33.95 25.65
CA VAL A 45 5.77 33.54 24.37
C VAL A 45 6.82 32.89 23.45
N ALA A 46 8.07 33.36 23.48
CA ALA A 46 9.16 32.74 22.74
C ALA A 46 9.46 31.32 23.24
N LEU A 47 9.51 31.10 24.56
CA LEU A 47 9.69 29.78 25.16
C LEU A 47 8.51 28.85 24.83
N GLU A 48 7.27 29.34 24.87
CA GLU A 48 6.10 28.57 24.47
C GLU A 48 6.11 28.20 22.98
N LEU A 49 6.55 29.11 22.11
CA LEU A 49 6.72 28.86 20.67
C LEU A 49 7.81 27.82 20.39
N LEU A 50 8.92 27.86 21.14
CA LEU A 50 10.00 26.87 21.03
C LEU A 50 9.50 25.48 21.46
N ALA A 51 8.85 25.37 22.61
CA ALA A 51 8.27 24.12 23.08
C ALA A 51 7.23 23.55 22.10
N GLU A 52 6.37 24.42 21.54
CA GLU A 52 5.40 24.02 20.53
C GLU A 52 6.08 23.53 19.24
N ASN A 53 7.17 24.18 18.79
CA ASN A 53 7.93 23.74 17.63
C ASN A 53 8.57 22.36 17.85
N GLU A 54 9.14 22.10 19.03
CA GLU A 54 9.70 20.78 19.37
C GLU A 54 8.62 19.69 19.37
N ARG A 55 7.45 20.00 19.93
CA ARG A 55 6.28 19.11 19.92
C ARG A 55 5.83 18.80 18.50
N LEU A 56 5.69 19.82 17.66
CA LEU A 56 5.30 19.65 16.25
C LEU A 56 6.34 18.86 15.45
N ALA A 57 7.63 19.15 15.64
CA ALA A 57 8.72 18.42 14.99
C ALA A 57 8.72 16.93 15.39
N THR A 58 8.44 16.64 16.65
CA THR A 58 8.30 15.27 17.15
C THR A 58 7.08 14.58 16.54
N GLN A 59 5.93 15.27 16.46
CA GLN A 59 4.72 14.73 15.83
C GLN A 59 4.93 14.40 14.35
N VAL A 60 5.56 15.28 13.59
CA VAL A 60 5.86 15.06 12.16
C VAL A 60 6.79 13.86 11.99
N ARG A 61 7.82 13.75 12.84
CA ARG A 61 8.76 12.61 12.80
C ARG A 61 8.07 11.29 13.11
N LEU A 62 7.24 11.25 14.16
CA LEU A 62 6.48 10.05 14.53
C LEU A 62 5.48 9.66 13.43
N ALA A 63 4.80 10.63 12.82
CA ALA A 63 3.91 10.38 11.69
C ALA A 63 4.67 9.79 10.50
N GLY A 64 5.86 10.31 10.19
CA GLY A 64 6.74 9.75 9.16
C GLY A 64 7.14 8.31 9.42
N VAL A 65 7.64 8.01 10.63
CA VAL A 65 8.01 6.64 11.03
C VAL A 65 6.81 5.70 10.99
N SER A 66 5.64 6.14 11.47
CA SER A 66 4.42 5.34 11.45
C SER A 66 3.98 4.98 10.02
N ALA A 67 4.07 5.94 9.09
CA ALA A 67 3.75 5.69 7.69
C ALA A 67 4.74 4.69 7.06
N GLU A 68 6.05 4.85 7.31
CA GLU A 68 7.08 3.95 6.81
C GLU A 68 6.92 2.51 7.32
N VAL A 69 6.62 2.35 8.61
CA VAL A 69 6.36 1.03 9.22
C VAL A 69 5.13 0.36 8.59
N THR A 70 4.07 1.14 8.34
CA THR A 70 2.85 0.62 7.68
C THR A 70 3.17 0.09 6.28
N VAL A 71 3.92 0.85 5.48
CA VAL A 71 4.33 0.43 4.13
C VAL A 71 5.19 -0.84 4.19
N HIS A 72 6.18 -0.90 5.09
CA HIS A 72 7.02 -2.09 5.23
C HIS A 72 6.22 -3.35 5.60
N GLN A 73 5.22 -3.22 6.48
CA GLN A 73 4.36 -4.33 6.87
C GLN A 73 3.51 -4.84 5.70
N GLU A 74 2.89 -3.93 4.94
CA GLU A 74 2.08 -4.32 3.78
C GLU A 74 2.92 -4.95 2.67
N VAL A 75 4.08 -4.36 2.37
CA VAL A 75 5.03 -4.92 1.39
C VAL A 75 5.52 -6.29 1.85
N GLY A 76 5.89 -6.45 3.12
CA GLY A 76 6.32 -7.74 3.68
C GLY A 76 5.25 -8.83 3.57
N ARG A 77 3.98 -8.47 3.84
CA ARG A 77 2.84 -9.37 3.68
C ARG A 77 2.66 -9.77 2.20
N ALA A 78 2.62 -8.80 1.30
CA ALA A 78 2.44 -9.03 -0.13
C ALA A 78 3.55 -9.90 -0.74
N ILE A 79 4.81 -9.70 -0.33
CA ILE A 79 5.95 -10.55 -0.75
C ILE A 79 5.74 -11.99 -0.28
N THR A 80 5.33 -12.18 0.97
CA THR A 80 5.11 -13.52 1.54
C THR A 80 4.00 -14.26 0.79
N GLU A 81 2.89 -13.58 0.50
CA GLU A 81 1.77 -14.12 -0.29
C GLU A 81 2.21 -14.46 -1.72
N THR A 82 2.96 -13.56 -2.37
CA THR A 82 3.47 -13.78 -3.73
C THR A 82 4.41 -14.97 -3.80
N LEU A 83 5.26 -15.15 -2.78
CA LEU A 83 6.17 -16.29 -2.70
C LEU A 83 5.41 -17.61 -2.51
N ALA A 84 4.39 -17.63 -1.66
CA ALA A 84 3.55 -18.81 -1.45
C ALA A 84 2.84 -19.22 -2.75
N LEU A 85 2.24 -18.28 -3.47
CA LEU A 85 1.62 -18.53 -4.77
C LEU A 85 2.62 -19.00 -5.82
N THR A 86 3.84 -18.46 -5.80
CA THR A 86 4.92 -18.85 -6.70
C THR A 86 5.32 -20.31 -6.49
N ILE A 87 5.47 -20.73 -5.22
CA ILE A 87 5.78 -22.11 -4.86
C ILE A 87 4.67 -23.05 -5.32
N GLU A 88 3.41 -22.70 -5.05
CA GLU A 88 2.26 -23.55 -5.45
C GLU A 88 2.13 -23.65 -6.97
N ARG A 89 2.32 -22.55 -7.70
CA ARG A 89 2.34 -22.54 -9.16
C ARG A 89 3.40 -23.50 -9.70
N ASP A 90 4.60 -23.49 -9.14
CA ASP A 90 5.71 -24.31 -9.65
C ASP A 90 5.49 -25.79 -9.31
N ARG A 91 4.91 -26.09 -8.14
CA ARG A 91 4.42 -27.43 -7.79
C ARG A 91 3.38 -27.92 -8.80
N LEU A 92 2.33 -27.13 -9.06
CA LEU A 92 1.26 -27.50 -9.99
C LEU A 92 1.77 -27.65 -11.42
N LYS A 93 2.75 -26.86 -11.85
CA LYS A 93 3.42 -27.04 -13.15
C LYS A 93 4.13 -28.38 -13.22
N ALA A 94 4.86 -28.77 -12.18
CA ALA A 94 5.55 -30.05 -12.13
C ALA A 94 4.56 -31.23 -12.16
N GLU A 95 3.47 -31.16 -11.40
CA GLU A 95 2.42 -32.18 -11.40
C GLU A 95 1.73 -32.29 -12.77
N ASN A 96 1.41 -31.15 -13.41
CA ASN A 96 0.84 -31.14 -14.75
C ASN A 96 1.75 -31.78 -15.80
N GLU A 97 3.06 -31.55 -15.71
CA GLU A 97 4.03 -32.15 -16.63
C GLU A 97 4.09 -33.68 -16.48
N VAL A 98 4.07 -34.17 -15.23
CA VAL A 98 3.99 -35.61 -14.94
C VAL A 98 2.71 -36.22 -15.51
N LEU A 99 1.56 -35.57 -15.30
CA LEU A 99 0.27 -36.04 -15.81
C LEU A 99 0.23 -36.08 -17.34
N ARG A 100 0.81 -35.08 -18.03
CA ARG A 100 0.93 -35.09 -19.50
C ARG A 100 1.76 -36.27 -20.00
N SER A 101 2.91 -36.55 -19.37
CA SER A 101 3.74 -37.69 -19.75
C SER A 101 3.03 -39.03 -19.54
N ILE A 102 2.27 -39.15 -18.44
CA ILE A 102 1.44 -40.34 -18.18
C ILE A 102 0.36 -40.49 -19.25
N ALA A 103 -0.36 -39.42 -19.57
CA ALA A 103 -1.41 -39.43 -20.60
C ALA A 103 -0.86 -39.83 -21.98
N GLU A 104 0.29 -39.27 -22.38
CA GLU A 104 0.97 -39.63 -23.64
C GLU A 104 1.36 -41.11 -23.68
N LYS A 105 1.95 -41.63 -22.61
CA LYS A 105 2.28 -43.08 -22.51
C LYS A 105 1.03 -43.95 -22.60
N HIS A 106 -0.07 -43.56 -21.95
CA HIS A 106 -1.33 -44.28 -22.06
C HIS A 106 -1.89 -44.23 -23.46
N GLN A 107 -1.83 -43.10 -24.14
CA GLN A 107 -2.25 -42.96 -25.53
C GLN A 107 -1.45 -43.90 -26.45
N ILE A 108 -0.13 -43.95 -26.32
CA ILE A 108 0.74 -44.88 -27.08
C ILE A 108 0.38 -46.35 -26.78
N ARG A 109 0.12 -46.68 -25.52
CA ARG A 109 -0.27 -48.06 -25.15
C ARG A 109 -1.62 -48.45 -25.73
N LEU A 110 -2.60 -47.57 -25.67
CA LEU A 110 -3.93 -47.79 -26.26
C LEU A 110 -3.82 -47.97 -27.77
N GLU A 111 -3.01 -47.13 -28.42
CA GLU A 111 -2.71 -47.21 -29.85
C GLU A 111 -2.05 -48.54 -30.26
N THR A 112 -1.13 -49.03 -29.43
CA THR A 112 -0.48 -50.33 -29.64
C THR A 112 -1.48 -51.47 -29.52
N VAL A 113 -2.30 -51.46 -28.46
CA VAL A 113 -3.36 -52.47 -28.24
C VAL A 113 -4.38 -52.42 -29.39
N ARG A 114 -4.75 -51.22 -29.84
CA ARG A 114 -5.59 -50.99 -31.01
C ARG A 114 -5.02 -51.72 -32.23
N CYS A 115 -3.77 -51.44 -32.58
CA CYS A 115 -3.10 -52.06 -33.73
C CYS A 115 -3.06 -53.59 -33.62
N LEU A 116 -2.81 -54.12 -32.42
CA LEU A 116 -2.75 -55.57 -32.17
C LEU A 116 -4.11 -56.26 -32.26
N LEU A 117 -5.19 -55.58 -31.88
CA LEU A 117 -6.56 -56.13 -31.89
C LEU A 117 -7.28 -55.90 -33.23
N GLY A 118 -6.69 -55.15 -34.17
CA GLY A 118 -7.31 -54.83 -35.46
C GLY A 118 -8.55 -53.95 -35.37
N ALA A 119 -8.78 -53.30 -34.22
CA ALA A 119 -9.87 -52.33 -34.04
C ALA A 119 -9.40 -50.92 -34.45
N SER A 120 -10.27 -50.04 -34.94
CA SER A 120 -9.97 -48.60 -35.08
C SER A 120 -10.29 -47.86 -33.77
N VAL A 121 -9.49 -46.88 -33.32
CA VAL A 121 -9.90 -46.01 -32.20
C VAL A 121 -10.87 -45.00 -32.79
N PRO A 122 -12.04 -44.83 -32.16
CA PRO A 122 -12.96 -43.80 -32.57
C PRO A 122 -12.31 -42.43 -32.44
N SER A 123 -12.43 -41.61 -33.48
CA SER A 123 -11.98 -40.21 -33.47
C SER A 123 -12.59 -39.43 -32.30
N ASP A 124 -12.01 -38.30 -31.89
CA ASP A 124 -12.60 -37.44 -30.83
C ASP A 124 -14.07 -37.10 -31.15
N SER A 125 -14.41 -36.94 -32.43
CA SER A 125 -15.79 -36.77 -32.90
C SER A 125 -16.68 -37.99 -32.67
N GLU A 126 -16.16 -39.21 -32.87
CA GLU A 126 -16.91 -40.44 -32.60
C GLU A 126 -17.08 -40.67 -31.09
N LEU A 127 -16.08 -40.29 -30.29
CA LEU A 127 -16.14 -40.32 -28.83
C LEU A 127 -17.18 -39.34 -28.29
N ASP A 128 -17.19 -38.09 -28.78
CA ASP A 128 -18.17 -37.08 -28.41
C ASP A 128 -19.60 -37.49 -28.82
N ILE A 129 -19.78 -38.09 -30.01
CA ILE A 129 -21.07 -38.65 -30.45
C ILE A 129 -21.51 -39.78 -29.52
N ALA A 130 -20.60 -40.70 -29.17
CA ALA A 130 -20.91 -41.82 -28.28
C ALA A 130 -21.25 -41.35 -26.85
N ILE A 131 -20.53 -40.36 -26.32
CA ILE A 131 -20.81 -39.74 -25.01
C ILE A 131 -22.17 -39.02 -25.05
N CYS A 132 -22.44 -38.23 -26.10
CA CYS A 132 -23.73 -37.58 -26.29
C CYS A 132 -24.89 -38.58 -26.43
N ALA A 133 -24.68 -39.71 -27.11
CA ALA A 133 -25.66 -40.78 -27.24
C ALA A 133 -25.91 -41.48 -25.90
N ALA A 134 -24.84 -41.81 -25.14
CA ALA A 134 -24.94 -42.43 -23.83
C ALA A 134 -25.67 -41.53 -22.81
N MET A 135 -25.40 -40.21 -22.83
CA MET A 135 -26.12 -39.24 -22.00
C MET A 135 -27.61 -39.10 -22.37
N ARG A 136 -27.99 -39.34 -23.64
CA ARG A 136 -29.41 -39.36 -24.05
C ARG A 136 -30.14 -40.64 -23.64
N VAL A 137 -29.45 -41.79 -23.66
CA VAL A 137 -30.04 -43.09 -23.28
C VAL A 137 -30.15 -43.23 -21.75
N GLY A 138 -29.23 -42.64 -20.98
CA GLY A 138 -29.32 -42.57 -19.51
C GLY A 138 -30.34 -41.57 -18.96
N GLY A 139 -31.11 -40.90 -19.84
CA GLY A 139 -32.11 -39.89 -19.51
C GLY A 139 -33.53 -40.23 -19.96
N GLN A 140 -33.88 -41.52 -20.09
CA GLN A 140 -35.29 -41.93 -20.13
C GLN A 140 -35.75 -42.34 -18.73
N PRO A 141 -36.94 -41.87 -18.27
CA PRO A 141 -37.43 -42.06 -16.91
C PRO A 141 -37.70 -43.52 -16.54
#